data_AF-A0A7V5H4B1-F1
#
_entry.id   AF-A0A7V5H4B1-F1
#
_cell.length_a   1.000
_cell.length_b   1.000
_cell.length_c   1.000
_cell.angle_alpha   90.00
_cell.angle_beta   90.00
_cell.angle_gamma   90.00
#
_symmetry.space_group_name_H-M   'P 1'
#
loop_
_entity.id
_entity.type
_entity.pdbx_description
1 polymer ?
#
loop_
_entity_poly.entity_id
_entity_poly.type
_entity_poly.pdbx_seq_one_letter_code
_entity_poly.pdbx_strand_id
1 'polypeptide(L)'
;MDLKSYIKKKEIQKAKKKYLQFSESELQQLRPDEIENIIDHFKGNTLVKLPESEIAFFEWLKENDREVWDDLWQEEDDLTYLVSIDFLREFIRETPSFPICDLVDQHNYWFSVRHIKPKGMEYLQNELMLKVEVDEELTLEERFLLEISVASTDIWHFCHRHQIDIAEMKKAIAEMVYKGWLVHLTNRDDLVKYLDF
;
A
#
# COMPACT_ATOMS: atom_id res chain seq x y z
N MET A 1 1.95 8.56 -24.96
CA MET A 1 3.26 7.91 -25.22
C MET A 1 3.07 6.85 -26.31
N ASP A 2 4.06 6.57 -27.17
CA ASP A 2 3.97 5.39 -28.05
C ASP A 2 4.31 4.12 -27.27
N LEU A 3 3.26 3.37 -26.87
CA LEU A 3 3.38 2.21 -26.00
C LEU A 3 4.26 1.10 -26.59
N LYS A 4 4.24 0.89 -27.92
CA LYS A 4 5.05 -0.16 -28.56
C LYS A 4 6.55 0.15 -28.46
N SER A 5 6.92 1.40 -28.74
CA SER A 5 8.30 1.86 -28.57
C SER A 5 8.73 1.81 -27.10
N TYR A 6 7.81 2.11 -26.19
CA TYR A 6 8.06 2.04 -24.75
C TYR A 6 8.33 0.62 -24.25
N ILE A 7 7.47 -0.34 -24.59
CA ILE A 7 7.66 -1.76 -24.25
C ILE A 7 9.01 -2.26 -24.75
N LYS A 8 9.37 -1.95 -26.00
CA LYS A 8 10.67 -2.34 -26.57
C LYS A 8 11.86 -1.77 -25.79
N LYS A 9 11.76 -0.55 -25.27
CA LYS A 9 12.80 0.03 -24.39
C LYS A 9 12.89 -0.76 -23.07
N LYS A 10 11.75 -1.13 -22.49
CA LYS A 10 11.67 -1.93 -21.26
C LYS A 10 12.22 -3.35 -21.46
N GLU A 11 12.01 -3.99 -22.62
CA GLU A 11 12.64 -5.28 -22.96
C GLU A 11 14.16 -5.20 -22.94
N ILE A 12 14.73 -4.17 -23.57
CA ILE A 12 16.18 -3.94 -23.59
C ILE A 12 16.70 -3.68 -22.17
N GLN A 13 15.94 -2.94 -21.34
CA GLN A 13 16.29 -2.72 -19.94
C GLN A 13 16.28 -4.03 -19.15
N LYS A 14 15.21 -4.84 -19.25
CA LYS A 14 15.07 -6.13 -18.58
C LYS A 14 16.20 -7.09 -18.96
N ALA A 15 16.58 -7.16 -20.25
CA ALA A 15 17.67 -8.02 -20.69
C ALA A 15 19.03 -7.64 -20.08
N LYS A 16 19.23 -6.36 -19.74
CA LYS A 16 20.47 -5.86 -19.13
C LYS A 16 20.48 -5.97 -17.61
N LYS A 17 19.37 -5.63 -16.96
CA LYS A 17 19.26 -5.52 -15.49
C LYS A 17 18.62 -6.73 -14.82
N LYS A 18 17.98 -7.62 -15.59
CA LYS A 18 17.10 -8.72 -15.14
C LYS A 18 15.75 -8.29 -14.52
N TYR A 19 15.59 -7.02 -14.19
CA TYR A 19 14.34 -6.42 -13.71
C TYR A 19 13.95 -5.19 -14.54
N LEU A 20 12.69 -4.77 -14.41
CA LEU A 20 12.16 -3.53 -14.95
C LEU A 20 12.23 -2.42 -13.90
N GLN A 21 12.42 -1.18 -14.35
CA GLN A 21 12.40 -0.03 -13.47
C GLN A 21 11.66 1.10 -14.16
N PHE A 22 10.72 1.71 -13.44
CA PHE A 22 9.92 2.85 -13.88
C PHE A 22 10.29 4.07 -13.04
N SER A 23 10.51 5.21 -13.67
CA SER A 23 10.63 6.47 -12.92
C SER A 23 9.25 7.00 -12.53
N GLU A 24 9.19 7.85 -11.51
CA GLU A 24 7.94 8.51 -11.08
C GLU A 24 7.23 9.22 -12.24
N SER A 25 8.02 9.93 -13.06
CA SER A 25 7.50 10.62 -14.25
C SER A 25 6.95 9.66 -15.32
N GLU A 26 7.48 8.44 -15.42
CA GLU A 26 6.95 7.43 -16.33
C GLU A 26 5.62 6.89 -15.80
N LEU A 27 5.54 6.60 -14.50
CA LEU A 27 4.33 6.09 -13.84
C LEU A 27 3.16 7.09 -13.96
N GLN A 28 3.41 8.37 -13.71
CA GLN A 28 2.40 9.43 -13.83
C GLN A 28 1.86 9.64 -15.25
N GLN A 29 2.59 9.19 -16.29
CA GLN A 29 2.18 9.33 -17.68
C GLN A 29 1.45 8.10 -18.23
N LEU A 30 1.49 6.98 -17.50
CA LEU A 30 0.86 5.74 -17.89
C LEU A 30 -0.62 5.77 -17.53
N ARG A 31 -1.45 5.36 -18.50
CA ARG A 31 -2.89 5.17 -18.26
C ARG A 31 -3.15 3.75 -17.74
N PRO A 32 -4.27 3.51 -17.02
CA PRO A 32 -4.62 2.19 -16.52
C PRO A 32 -4.61 1.09 -17.60
N ASP A 33 -5.15 1.37 -18.79
CA ASP A 33 -5.15 0.42 -19.92
C ASP A 33 -3.74 0.12 -20.45
N GLU A 34 -2.82 1.09 -20.40
CA GLU A 34 -1.43 0.91 -20.80
C GLU A 34 -0.65 0.07 -19.78
N ILE A 35 -0.94 0.21 -18.49
CA ILE A 35 -0.37 -0.60 -17.41
C ILE A 35 -0.76 -2.06 -17.59
N GLU A 36 -2.04 -2.36 -17.79
CA GLU A 36 -2.49 -3.74 -18.02
C GLU A 36 -1.81 -4.36 -19.25
N ASN A 37 -1.68 -3.60 -20.34
CA ASN A 37 -0.94 -4.05 -21.52
C ASN A 37 0.55 -4.33 -21.23
N ILE A 38 1.19 -3.55 -20.36
CA ILE A 38 2.57 -3.78 -19.94
C ILE A 38 2.66 -5.03 -19.06
N ILE A 39 1.77 -5.19 -18.09
CA ILE A 39 1.68 -6.36 -17.21
C ILE A 39 1.49 -7.62 -18.06
N ASP A 40 0.51 -7.63 -18.97
CA ASP A 40 0.22 -8.75 -19.86
C ASP A 40 1.39 -9.12 -20.78
N HIS A 41 2.14 -8.12 -21.28
CA HIS A 41 3.29 -8.33 -22.14
C HIS A 41 4.45 -9.01 -21.41
N PHE A 42 4.73 -8.57 -20.19
CA PHE A 42 5.88 -9.05 -19.41
C PHE A 42 5.54 -10.16 -18.40
N LYS A 43 4.27 -10.50 -18.20
CA LYS A 43 3.72 -11.48 -17.23
C LYS A 43 4.61 -12.66 -16.84
N GLY A 44 4.32 -13.24 -15.67
CA GLY A 44 5.10 -14.34 -15.09
C GLY A 44 6.14 -13.79 -14.11
N ASN A 45 7.34 -14.37 -14.08
CA ASN A 45 8.36 -14.04 -13.08
C ASN A 45 9.13 -12.73 -13.37
N THR A 46 8.48 -11.74 -13.97
CA THR A 46 9.12 -10.44 -14.21
C THR A 46 9.11 -9.62 -12.94
N LEU A 47 10.30 -9.24 -12.51
CA LEU A 47 10.48 -8.34 -11.38
C LEU A 47 10.49 -6.88 -11.82
N VAL A 48 9.88 -6.03 -11.01
CA VAL A 48 9.90 -4.57 -11.10
C VAL A 48 10.57 -4.05 -9.83
N LYS A 49 11.51 -3.12 -10.01
CA LYS A 49 12.06 -2.36 -8.88
C LYS A 49 11.05 -1.31 -8.44
N LEU A 50 10.82 -1.22 -7.13
CA LEU A 50 9.97 -0.21 -6.52
C LEU A 50 10.35 1.22 -6.97
N PRO A 51 9.38 2.15 -7.04
CA PRO A 51 9.65 3.56 -7.28
C PRO A 51 10.58 4.17 -6.23
N GLU A 52 11.20 5.31 -6.53
CA GLU A 52 12.18 5.93 -5.62
C GLU A 52 11.51 6.43 -4.33
N SER A 53 10.29 6.97 -4.44
CA SER A 53 9.48 7.37 -3.29
C SER A 53 9.19 6.19 -2.35
N GLU A 54 8.92 5.03 -2.93
CA GLU A 54 8.59 3.82 -2.20
C GLU A 54 9.81 3.18 -1.54
N ILE A 55 10.97 3.20 -2.23
CA ILE A 55 12.24 2.80 -1.63
C ILE A 55 12.55 3.69 -0.42
N ALA A 56 12.32 5.00 -0.52
CA ALA A 56 12.52 5.90 0.61
C ALA A 56 11.59 5.58 1.79
N PHE A 57 10.33 5.22 1.51
CA PHE A 57 9.41 4.71 2.54
C PHE A 57 9.95 3.44 3.21
N PHE A 58 10.43 2.46 2.45
CA PHE A 58 10.96 1.22 3.05
C PHE A 58 12.26 1.43 3.83
N GLU A 59 13.12 2.37 3.42
CA GLU A 59 14.28 2.75 4.24
C GLU A 59 13.84 3.43 5.55
N TRP A 60 12.79 4.26 5.53
CA TRP A 60 12.18 4.77 6.75
C TRP A 60 11.60 3.64 7.62
N LEU A 61 10.91 2.68 7.01
CA LEU A 61 10.33 1.54 7.72
C LEU A 61 11.41 0.69 8.40
N LYS A 62 12.54 0.50 7.73
CA LYS A 62 13.71 -0.21 8.28
C LYS A 62 14.25 0.39 9.57
N GLU A 63 14.14 1.71 9.72
CA GLU A 63 14.57 2.44 10.91
C GLU A 63 13.51 2.46 12.01
N ASN A 64 12.22 2.44 11.66
CA ASN A 64 11.11 2.68 12.57
C ASN A 64 10.31 1.42 12.98
N ASP A 65 10.32 0.37 12.16
CA ASP A 65 9.71 -0.94 12.44
C ASP A 65 10.50 -2.05 11.72
N ARG A 66 11.70 -2.30 12.23
CA ARG A 66 12.68 -3.20 11.62
C ARG A 66 12.15 -4.63 11.42
N GLU A 67 11.35 -5.13 12.35
CA GLU A 67 10.80 -6.49 12.29
C GLU A 67 9.89 -6.69 11.09
N VAL A 68 9.09 -5.68 10.73
CA VAL A 68 8.23 -5.68 9.54
C VAL A 68 9.06 -5.57 8.27
N TRP A 69 10.09 -4.72 8.26
CA TRP A 69 11.00 -4.63 7.12
C TRP A 69 11.74 -5.96 6.89
N ASP A 70 12.19 -6.62 7.96
CA ASP A 70 12.89 -7.89 7.89
C ASP A 70 11.97 -9.01 7.35
N ASP A 71 10.71 -9.07 7.81
CA ASP A 71 9.68 -10.01 7.29
C ASP A 71 9.45 -9.86 5.78
N LEU A 72 9.59 -8.64 5.24
CA LEU A 72 9.42 -8.36 3.80
C LEU A 72 10.68 -8.60 2.96
N TRP A 73 11.88 -8.35 3.50
CA TRP A 73 13.09 -8.17 2.68
C TRP A 73 14.33 -8.95 3.12
N GLN A 74 14.36 -9.54 4.32
CA GLN A 74 15.61 -10.05 4.93
C GLN A 74 16.25 -11.24 4.20
N GLU A 75 15.49 -12.02 3.43
CA GLU A 75 15.97 -13.30 2.92
C GLU A 75 16.97 -13.19 1.76
N GLU A 76 16.93 -12.13 0.93
CA GLU A 76 17.78 -12.01 -0.26
C GLU A 76 18.17 -10.54 -0.57
N ASP A 77 19.40 -10.13 -0.21
CA ASP A 77 19.96 -8.79 -0.51
C ASP A 77 19.87 -8.42 -2.00
N ASP A 78 19.97 -9.40 -2.90
CA ASP A 78 19.91 -9.19 -4.36
C ASP A 78 18.47 -8.93 -4.88
N LEU A 79 17.44 -9.19 -4.06
CA LEU A 79 16.02 -8.99 -4.40
C LEU A 79 15.36 -7.86 -3.62
N THR A 80 16.09 -7.18 -2.72
CA THR A 80 15.52 -6.07 -1.95
C THR A 80 14.88 -5.02 -2.87
N TYR A 81 13.62 -4.69 -2.60
CA TYR A 81 12.79 -3.75 -3.37
C TYR A 81 12.48 -4.18 -4.81
N LEU A 82 12.59 -5.47 -5.11
CA LEU A 82 12.09 -6.06 -6.34
C LEU A 82 10.79 -6.82 -6.05
N VAL A 83 9.73 -6.50 -6.78
CA VAL A 83 8.39 -7.08 -6.62
C VAL A 83 7.87 -7.60 -7.95
N SER A 84 6.82 -8.43 -7.94
CA SER A 84 6.17 -8.87 -9.19
C SER A 84 5.71 -7.67 -10.02
N ILE A 85 5.76 -7.78 -11.35
CA ILE A 85 5.18 -6.77 -12.25
C ILE A 85 3.68 -6.57 -12.02
N ASP A 86 2.98 -7.54 -11.43
CA ASP A 86 1.55 -7.43 -11.15
C ASP A 86 1.22 -6.24 -10.23
N PHE A 87 2.18 -5.85 -9.36
CA PHE A 87 2.07 -4.68 -8.48
C PHE A 87 2.21 -3.33 -9.21
N LEU A 88 2.52 -3.31 -10.50
CA LEU A 88 2.66 -2.07 -11.26
C LEU A 88 1.38 -1.22 -11.23
N ARG A 89 0.21 -1.87 -11.10
CA ARG A 89 -1.11 -1.21 -10.94
C ARG A 89 -1.21 -0.36 -9.66
N GLU A 90 -0.50 -0.75 -8.60
CA GLU A 90 -0.58 -0.06 -7.31
C GLU A 90 0.10 1.32 -7.34
N PHE A 91 1.10 1.48 -8.21
CA PHE A 91 1.88 2.73 -8.31
C PHE A 91 1.24 3.83 -9.16
N ILE A 92 0.02 3.62 -9.66
CA ILE A 92 -0.76 4.64 -10.39
C ILE A 92 -2.10 4.98 -9.72
N ARG A 93 -2.35 4.45 -8.52
CA ARG A 93 -3.55 4.74 -7.72
C ARG A 93 -3.52 6.18 -7.21
N GLU A 94 -4.64 6.62 -6.63
CA GLU A 94 -4.73 7.95 -6.00
C GLU A 94 -3.71 8.14 -4.87
N THR A 95 -3.47 7.06 -4.11
CA THR A 95 -2.40 6.96 -3.12
C THR A 95 -1.42 5.84 -3.52
N PRO A 96 -0.45 6.11 -4.42
CA PRO A 96 0.52 5.12 -4.85
C PRO A 96 1.30 4.57 -3.66
N SER A 97 1.29 3.26 -3.49
CA SER A 97 2.03 2.55 -2.44
C SER A 97 2.08 1.06 -2.76
N PHE A 98 3.11 0.37 -2.29
CA PHE A 98 3.18 -1.09 -2.30
C PHE A 98 2.46 -1.63 -1.06
N PRO A 99 1.37 -2.39 -1.21
CA PRO A 99 0.55 -2.78 -0.07
C PRO A 99 1.28 -3.78 0.84
N ILE A 100 1.46 -3.44 2.12
CA ILE A 100 2.00 -4.38 3.13
C ILE A 100 0.85 -5.23 3.67
N CYS A 101 0.65 -6.40 3.06
CA CYS A 101 -0.52 -7.27 3.31
C CYS A 101 -0.22 -8.78 3.31
N ASP A 102 1.04 -9.17 3.22
CA ASP A 102 1.46 -10.56 3.14
C ASP A 102 2.56 -10.95 4.13
N LEU A 103 2.65 -10.22 5.25
CA LEU A 103 3.56 -10.50 6.36
C LEU A 103 3.36 -11.93 6.90
N VAL A 104 4.47 -12.62 7.15
CA VAL A 104 4.51 -14.03 7.56
C VAL A 104 4.66 -14.15 9.07
N ASP A 105 5.65 -13.45 9.64
CA ASP A 105 5.99 -13.52 11.05
C ASP A 105 5.33 -12.40 11.87
N GLN A 106 5.05 -11.26 11.22
CA GLN A 106 4.44 -10.09 11.83
C GLN A 106 2.94 -10.00 11.53
N HIS A 107 2.20 -9.29 12.41
CA HIS A 107 0.78 -9.03 12.18
C HIS A 107 0.59 -8.07 11.00
N ASN A 108 -0.32 -8.44 10.09
CA ASN A 108 -0.76 -7.56 9.02
C ASN A 108 -1.63 -6.43 9.56
N TYR A 109 -1.40 -5.21 9.07
CA TYR A 109 -2.16 -4.00 9.41
C TYR A 109 -2.64 -3.28 8.16
N TRP A 110 -3.13 -4.05 7.18
CA TRP A 110 -3.75 -3.54 5.96
C TRP A 110 -5.26 -3.46 6.14
N PHE A 111 -5.84 -2.36 5.70
CA PHE A 111 -7.27 -2.08 5.87
C PHE A 111 -7.87 -1.51 4.58
N SER A 112 -9.17 -1.72 4.45
CA SER A 112 -10.00 -1.20 3.37
C SER A 112 -11.40 -0.93 3.91
N VAL A 113 -12.27 -0.30 3.13
CA VAL A 113 -13.66 -0.05 3.52
C VAL A 113 -14.39 -1.32 3.98
N ARG A 114 -14.01 -2.50 3.45
CA ARG A 114 -14.59 -3.81 3.79
C ARG A 114 -14.25 -4.26 5.22
N HIS A 115 -13.23 -3.65 5.84
CA HIS A 115 -12.85 -3.89 7.22
C HIS A 115 -13.66 -3.06 8.22
N ILE A 116 -14.43 -2.07 7.74
CA ILE A 116 -15.23 -1.23 8.60
C ILE A 116 -16.52 -1.95 8.96
N LYS A 117 -16.73 -2.17 10.26
CA LYS A 117 -17.93 -2.79 10.82
C LYS A 117 -19.12 -1.83 10.73
N PRO A 118 -20.37 -2.33 10.80
CA PRO A 118 -21.57 -1.49 10.74
C PRO A 118 -21.55 -0.28 11.70
N LYS A 119 -21.06 -0.49 12.93
CA LYS A 119 -20.93 0.59 13.92
C LYS A 119 -19.90 1.66 13.52
N GLY A 120 -18.79 1.26 12.90
CA GLY A 120 -17.80 2.19 12.36
C GLY A 120 -18.36 2.98 11.16
N MET A 121 -19.14 2.32 10.30
CA MET A 121 -19.82 2.98 9.18
C MET A 121 -20.88 3.98 9.64
N GLU A 122 -21.68 3.63 10.64
CA GLU A 122 -22.66 4.53 11.23
C GLU A 122 -21.98 5.78 11.82
N TYR A 123 -20.90 5.58 12.58
CA TYR A 123 -20.12 6.69 13.13
C TYR A 123 -19.52 7.57 12.03
N LEU A 124 -18.94 6.97 10.99
CA LEU A 124 -18.36 7.68 9.87
C LEU A 124 -19.40 8.58 9.20
N GLN A 125 -20.58 8.05 8.89
CA GLN A 125 -21.62 8.78 8.15
C GLN A 125 -22.33 9.86 8.99
N ASN A 126 -22.56 9.60 10.28
CA ASN A 126 -23.42 10.46 11.10
C ASN A 126 -22.64 11.46 11.96
N GLU A 127 -21.41 11.16 12.33
CA GLU A 127 -20.62 12.00 13.25
C GLU A 127 -19.37 12.55 12.55
N LEU A 128 -18.57 11.67 11.96
CA LEU A 128 -17.28 12.07 11.37
C LEU A 128 -17.45 13.01 10.16
N MET A 129 -18.40 12.73 9.26
CA MET A 129 -18.64 13.63 8.12
C MET A 129 -19.06 15.03 8.56
N LEU A 130 -19.84 15.17 9.64
CA LEU A 130 -20.21 16.47 10.19
C LEU A 130 -18.99 17.23 10.71
N LYS A 131 -18.07 16.54 11.41
CA LYS A 131 -16.81 17.13 11.87
C LYS A 131 -15.97 17.66 10.71
N VAL A 132 -15.87 16.88 9.63
CA VAL A 132 -15.18 17.29 8.40
C VAL A 132 -15.84 18.53 7.79
N GLU A 133 -17.18 18.59 7.73
CA GLU A 133 -17.90 19.74 7.18
C GLU A 133 -17.70 21.04 7.96
N VAL A 134 -17.45 20.96 9.27
CA VAL A 134 -17.22 22.13 10.13
C VAL A 134 -15.73 22.39 10.44
N ASP A 135 -14.82 21.72 9.74
CA ASP A 135 -13.36 21.79 9.96
C ASP A 135 -12.94 21.52 11.42
N GLU A 136 -13.63 20.59 12.10
CA GLU A 136 -13.26 20.15 13.46
C GLU A 136 -12.02 19.25 13.42
N GLU A 137 -11.17 19.37 14.44
CA GLU A 137 -9.98 18.55 14.56
C GLU A 137 -10.34 17.07 14.77
N LEU A 138 -9.84 16.23 13.87
CA LEU A 138 -10.06 14.78 13.92
C LEU A 138 -9.01 14.10 14.80
N THR A 139 -9.47 13.15 15.61
CA THR A 139 -8.62 12.19 16.33
C THR A 139 -7.88 11.26 15.37
N LEU A 140 -6.87 10.55 15.87
CA LEU A 140 -6.09 9.61 15.06
C LEU A 140 -6.97 8.51 14.45
N GLU A 141 -7.87 7.93 15.24
CA GLU A 141 -8.82 6.90 14.79
C GLU A 141 -9.77 7.43 13.73
N GLU A 142 -10.24 8.67 13.87
CA GLU A 142 -11.12 9.32 12.91
C GLU A 142 -10.41 9.58 11.59
N ARG A 143 -9.17 10.08 11.63
CA ARG A 143 -8.34 10.28 10.43
C ARG A 143 -8.13 8.96 9.70
N PHE A 144 -7.78 7.91 10.44
CA PHE A 144 -7.58 6.60 9.83
C PHE A 144 -8.88 6.02 9.27
N LEU A 145 -9.99 6.13 10.00
CA LEU A 145 -11.31 5.66 9.54
C LEU A 145 -11.74 6.36 8.24
N LEU A 146 -11.49 7.67 8.15
CA LEU A 146 -11.74 8.45 6.94
C LEU A 146 -10.85 7.97 5.79
N GLU A 147 -9.55 7.80 6.01
CA GLU A 147 -8.60 7.32 5.00
C GLU A 147 -9.06 6.01 4.36
N ILE A 148 -9.35 5.00 5.19
CA ILE A 148 -9.70 3.65 4.70
C ILE A 148 -11.12 3.59 4.09
N SER A 149 -11.93 4.63 4.30
CA SER A 149 -13.22 4.77 3.63
C SER A 149 -13.09 5.21 2.17
N VAL A 150 -11.97 5.85 1.82
CA VAL A 150 -11.67 6.35 0.48
C VAL A 150 -10.76 5.38 -0.27
N ALA A 151 -9.66 4.93 0.37
CA ALA A 151 -8.68 4.06 -0.25
C ALA A 151 -8.14 3.03 0.74
N SER A 152 -7.89 1.81 0.26
CA SER A 152 -7.21 0.80 1.07
C SER A 152 -5.76 1.20 1.34
N THR A 153 -5.29 1.00 2.57
CA THR A 153 -3.92 1.30 2.96
C THR A 153 -3.52 0.46 4.18
N ASP A 154 -2.22 0.36 4.43
CA ASP A 154 -1.70 -0.15 5.70
C ASP A 154 -1.29 0.99 6.64
N ILE A 155 -1.12 0.64 7.92
CA ILE A 155 -0.78 1.65 8.94
C ILE A 155 0.60 2.26 8.72
N TRP A 156 1.54 1.56 8.08
CA TRP A 156 2.90 2.06 7.93
C TRP A 156 2.94 3.18 6.90
N HIS A 157 2.26 3.01 5.76
CA HIS A 157 2.08 4.07 4.77
C HIS A 157 1.32 5.27 5.35
N PHE A 158 0.29 5.00 6.15
CA PHE A 158 -0.44 6.06 6.85
C PHE A 158 0.46 6.82 7.83
N CYS A 159 1.19 6.11 8.69
CA CYS A 159 2.15 6.69 9.65
C CYS A 159 3.22 7.53 8.95
N HIS A 160 3.80 7.02 7.86
CA HIS A 160 4.83 7.74 7.12
C HIS A 160 4.28 9.03 6.49
N ARG A 161 3.11 9.00 5.85
CA ARG A 161 2.51 10.20 5.23
C ARG A 161 2.14 11.27 6.24
N HIS A 162 1.61 10.86 7.39
CA HIS A 162 1.10 11.79 8.41
C HIS A 162 2.08 12.04 9.56
N GLN A 163 3.28 11.45 9.51
CA GLN A 163 4.34 11.59 10.52
C GLN A 163 3.85 11.18 11.92
N ILE A 164 3.19 10.02 12.00
CA ILE A 164 2.62 9.46 13.23
C ILE A 164 3.50 8.30 13.71
N ASP A 165 3.67 8.20 15.03
CA ASP A 165 4.38 7.09 15.65
C ASP A 165 3.65 5.75 15.42
N ILE A 166 4.39 4.72 15.03
CA ILE A 166 3.81 3.40 14.69
C ILE A 166 3.18 2.76 15.92
N ALA A 167 3.77 2.92 17.12
CA ALA A 167 3.21 2.32 18.33
C ALA A 167 1.93 3.05 18.77
N GLU A 168 1.85 4.37 18.58
CA GLU A 168 0.61 5.13 18.74
C GLU A 168 -0.48 4.64 17.78
N MET A 169 -0.15 4.46 16.50
CA MET A 169 -1.10 3.96 15.51
C MET A 169 -1.58 2.53 15.82
N LYS A 170 -0.68 1.63 16.24
CA LYS A 170 -1.04 0.26 16.67
C LYS A 170 -2.02 0.28 17.87
N LYS A 171 -1.87 1.23 18.81
CA LYS A 171 -2.83 1.44 19.91
C LYS A 171 -4.17 1.96 19.40
N ALA A 172 -4.15 2.95 18.51
CA ALA A 172 -5.35 3.48 17.87
C ALA A 172 -6.16 2.37 17.17
N ILE A 173 -5.51 1.48 16.41
CA ILE A 173 -6.17 0.31 15.80
C ILE A 173 -6.80 -0.59 16.87
N ALA A 174 -6.09 -0.90 17.95
CA ALA A 174 -6.63 -1.73 19.03
C ALA A 174 -7.88 -1.09 19.66
N GLU A 175 -7.89 0.23 19.83
CA GLU A 175 -9.06 0.97 20.31
C GLU A 175 -10.22 0.94 19.31
N MET A 176 -9.96 1.11 18.01
CA MET A 176 -10.99 1.01 16.97
C MET A 176 -11.62 -0.39 16.91
N VAL A 177 -10.81 -1.44 17.08
CA VAL A 177 -11.29 -2.82 17.17
C VAL A 177 -12.16 -3.00 18.42
N TYR A 178 -11.70 -2.51 19.58
CA TYR A 178 -12.45 -2.55 20.85
C TYR A 178 -13.78 -1.78 20.79
N LYS A 179 -13.78 -0.57 20.19
CA LYS A 179 -14.97 0.25 19.93
C LYS A 179 -15.96 -0.46 18.99
N GLY A 180 -15.52 -1.50 18.27
CA GLY A 180 -16.31 -2.24 17.30
C GLY A 180 -16.41 -1.53 15.95
N TRP A 181 -15.48 -0.62 15.64
CA TRP A 181 -15.43 0.11 14.38
C TRP A 181 -14.76 -0.69 13.28
N LEU A 182 -13.71 -1.45 13.60
CA LEU A 182 -12.96 -2.24 12.63
C LEU A 182 -12.94 -3.74 12.97
N VAL A 183 -12.82 -4.57 11.94
CA VAL A 183 -12.24 -5.91 12.05
C VAL A 183 -10.76 -5.82 11.68
N HIS A 184 -9.89 -6.44 12.46
CA HIS A 184 -8.46 -6.52 12.20
C HIS A 184 -8.09 -7.97 11.91
N LEU A 185 -7.64 -8.22 10.69
CA LEU A 185 -7.20 -9.54 10.22
C LEU A 185 -5.68 -9.55 10.22
N THR A 186 -5.10 -10.16 11.25
CA THR A 186 -3.65 -10.17 11.47
C THR A 186 -2.92 -11.15 10.55
N ASN A 187 -3.60 -12.22 10.15
CA ASN A 187 -3.01 -13.30 9.38
C ASN A 187 -3.27 -13.11 7.89
N ARG A 188 -2.23 -13.35 7.09
CA ARG A 188 -2.29 -13.29 5.62
C ARG A 188 -3.47 -14.07 5.03
N ASP A 189 -3.65 -15.32 5.44
CA ASP A 189 -4.69 -16.20 4.89
C ASP A 189 -6.12 -15.67 5.09
N ASP A 190 -6.35 -14.91 6.15
CA ASP A 190 -7.63 -14.27 6.39
C ASP A 190 -7.78 -12.98 5.58
N LEU A 191 -6.69 -12.24 5.43
CA LEU A 191 -6.65 -10.97 4.71
C LEU A 191 -6.84 -11.13 3.20
N VAL A 192 -6.34 -12.22 2.59
CA VAL A 192 -6.48 -12.48 1.14
C VAL A 192 -7.94 -12.42 0.66
N LYS A 193 -8.91 -12.70 1.53
CA LYS A 193 -10.36 -12.62 1.21
C LYS A 193 -10.86 -11.18 1.03
N TYR A 194 -10.06 -10.19 1.43
CA TYR A 194 -10.38 -8.77 1.45
C TYR A 194 -9.54 -7.94 0.47
N LEU A 195 -8.57 -8.56 -0.20
CA LEU A 195 -7.75 -7.92 -1.22
C LEU A 195 -8.49 -7.96 -2.56
N ASP A 196 -8.85 -6.78 -3.07
CA ASP A 196 -9.40 -6.61 -4.41
C ASP A 196 -8.26 -6.11 -5.32
N PHE A 197 -7.57 -7.04 -6.00
CA PHE A 197 -6.48 -6.75 -6.96
C PHE A 197 -6.96 -6.82 -8.42
#